data_AF-A0A964WYZ7-F1
#
_entry.id   AF-A0A964WYZ7-F1
#
_cell.length_a   1.000
_cell.length_b   1.000
_cell.length_c   1.000
_cell.angle_alpha   90.00
_cell.angle_beta   90.00
_cell.angle_gamma   90.00
#
_symmetry.space_group_name_H-M   'P 1'
#
loop_
_entity.id
_entity.type
_entity.pdbx_description
1 polymer ?
#
loop_
_entity_poly.entity_id
_entity_poly.type
_entity_poly.pdbx_seq_one_letter_code
_entity_poly.pdbx_strand_id
1 'polypeptide(L)'
;MDLLIENLQESEGSFYEKLHQEGYFDNSLFAELILYIDGLNSRELTEIQRLRYCSQIWELAYRIQSSIGYSHNQNDSFEITNMDEEKLIEIGQVLEYICKSFAENRQLDMDFINEMT
;
A
#
# COMPACT_ATOMS: atom_id res chain seq x y z
N MET A 1 -12.40 -12.37 -7.50
CA MET A 1 -11.38 -13.30 -8.04
C MET A 1 -10.98 -12.94 -9.47
N ASP A 2 -11.80 -12.16 -10.20
CA ASP A 2 -11.50 -11.75 -11.58
C ASP A 2 -10.54 -10.55 -11.70
N LEU A 3 -10.56 -9.58 -10.77
CA LEU A 3 -9.63 -8.43 -10.77
C LEU A 3 -8.15 -8.81 -10.63
N LEU A 4 -7.86 -9.94 -9.97
CA LEU A 4 -6.50 -10.49 -9.84
C LEU A 4 -6.01 -11.06 -11.17
N ILE A 5 -6.90 -11.71 -11.92
CA ILE A 5 -6.58 -12.27 -13.24
C ILE A 5 -6.48 -11.14 -14.26
N GLU A 6 -7.34 -10.13 -14.21
CA GLU A 6 -7.25 -8.97 -15.10
C GLU A 6 -5.94 -8.17 -14.90
N ASN A 7 -5.52 -7.93 -13.65
CA ASN A 7 -4.22 -7.29 -13.37
C ASN A 7 -3.00 -8.18 -13.72
N LEU A 8 -3.17 -9.51 -13.72
CA LEU A 8 -2.15 -10.46 -14.20
C LEU A 8 -2.14 -10.59 -15.73
N GLN A 9 -3.26 -10.31 -16.40
CA GLN A 9 -3.44 -10.40 -17.85
C GLN A 9 -3.05 -9.11 -18.57
N GLU A 10 -3.13 -7.95 -17.91
CA GLU A 10 -2.59 -6.70 -18.44
C GLU A 10 -1.12 -6.53 -18.04
N SER A 11 -0.23 -7.21 -18.76
CA SER A 11 1.03 -6.67 -19.33
C SER A 11 2.03 -7.81 -19.57
N GLU A 12 2.24 -8.14 -20.84
CA GLU A 12 3.45 -8.83 -21.28
C GLU A 12 4.64 -7.91 -21.01
N GLY A 13 5.39 -8.23 -19.95
CA GLY A 13 6.65 -7.58 -19.61
C GLY A 13 7.27 -8.18 -18.36
N SER A 14 8.59 -8.38 -18.36
CA SER A 14 9.33 -8.79 -17.17
C SER A 14 9.14 -7.79 -16.03
N PHE A 15 9.38 -8.20 -14.78
CA PHE A 15 9.37 -7.29 -13.61
C PHE A 15 10.16 -6.00 -13.89
N TYR A 16 11.23 -6.09 -14.69
CA TYR A 16 12.08 -4.99 -15.13
C TYR A 16 11.49 -4.08 -16.21
N GLU A 17 10.51 -4.53 -16.99
CA GLU A 17 9.87 -3.73 -18.04
C GLU A 17 8.69 -2.89 -17.51
N LYS A 18 8.02 -3.35 -16.44
CA LYS A 18 7.00 -2.56 -15.72
C LYS A 18 7.61 -1.39 -14.93
N LEU A 19 8.91 -1.44 -14.75
CA LEU A 19 9.79 -0.55 -13.99
C LEU A 19 10.07 0.79 -14.69
N HIS A 20 9.57 1.00 -15.90
CA HIS A 20 9.91 2.17 -16.73
C HIS A 20 8.71 3.03 -17.12
N GLN A 21 7.52 2.76 -16.59
CA GLN A 21 6.41 3.71 -16.69
C GLN A 21 6.60 4.81 -15.65
N GLU A 22 6.42 6.08 -16.02
CA GLU A 22 6.31 7.18 -15.05
C GLU A 22 5.26 6.77 -14.02
N GLY A 23 5.72 6.32 -12.84
CA GLY A 23 4.83 5.76 -11.86
C GLY A 23 3.84 6.85 -11.43
N TYR A 24 2.58 6.52 -11.27
CA TYR A 24 1.64 7.38 -10.55
C TYR A 24 1.31 6.67 -9.25
N PHE A 25 1.63 7.29 -8.12
CA PHE A 25 1.22 6.73 -6.83
C PHE A 25 -0.29 6.84 -6.69
N ASP A 26 -0.96 5.70 -6.49
CA ASP A 26 -2.40 5.66 -6.40
C ASP A 26 -2.86 6.06 -4.98
N ASN A 27 -3.01 7.38 -4.79
CA ASN A 27 -3.52 7.96 -3.55
C ASN A 27 -4.92 7.44 -3.18
N SER A 28 -5.73 7.05 -4.16
CA SER A 28 -7.08 6.52 -3.89
C SER A 28 -7.00 5.14 -3.27
N LEU A 29 -6.11 4.29 -3.78
CA LEU A 29 -5.83 2.98 -3.22
C LEU A 29 -5.23 3.06 -1.81
N PHE A 30 -4.36 4.05 -1.57
CA PHE A 30 -3.80 4.30 -0.24
C PHE A 30 -4.88 4.72 0.77
N ALA A 31 -5.78 5.62 0.38
CA ALA A 31 -6.94 6.00 1.20
C ALA A 31 -7.90 4.83 1.44
N GLU A 32 -8.12 3.97 0.43
CA GLU A 32 -8.94 2.76 0.55
C GLU A 32 -8.39 1.81 1.63
N LEU A 33 -7.07 1.61 1.67
CA LEU A 33 -6.45 0.78 2.71
C LEU A 33 -6.68 1.34 4.12
N ILE A 34 -6.54 2.65 4.30
CA ILE A 34 -6.76 3.32 5.60
C ILE A 34 -8.20 3.08 6.06
N LEU A 35 -9.18 3.40 5.20
CA LEU A 35 -10.61 3.23 5.50
C LEU A 35 -10.99 1.77 5.72
N TYR A 36 -10.35 0.86 4.97
CA TYR A 36 -10.58 -0.58 5.12
C TYR A 36 -10.16 -1.07 6.50
N ILE A 37 -8.97 -0.68 6.97
CA ILE A 37 -8.47 -1.06 8.29
C ILE A 37 -9.29 -0.41 9.41
N ASP A 38 -9.64 0.88 9.28
CA ASP A 38 -10.49 1.56 10.26
C ASP A 38 -11.82 0.83 10.45
N GLY A 39 -12.50 0.53 9.33
CA GLY A 39 -13.77 -0.19 9.32
C GLY A 39 -13.67 -1.64 9.81
N LEU A 40 -12.49 -2.25 9.82
CA LEU A 40 -12.25 -3.55 10.45
C LEU A 40 -11.98 -3.42 11.96
N ASN A 41 -11.22 -2.42 12.39
CA ASN A 41 -10.94 -2.16 13.80
C ASN A 41 -12.19 -1.73 14.58
N SER A 42 -13.19 -1.17 13.91
CA SER A 42 -14.49 -0.85 14.50
C SER A 42 -15.39 -2.08 14.75
N ARG A 43 -14.96 -3.29 14.35
CA ARG A 43 -15.74 -4.52 14.45
C ARG A 43 -15.16 -5.46 15.50
N GLU A 44 -16.03 -6.21 16.16
CA GLU A 44 -15.60 -7.39 16.92
C GLU A 44 -15.29 -8.53 15.95
N LEU A 45 -14.01 -8.84 15.79
CA LEU A 45 -13.52 -9.89 14.90
C LEU A 45 -12.92 -11.04 15.72
N THR A 46 -13.29 -12.27 15.36
CA THR A 46 -12.60 -13.47 15.86
C THR A 46 -11.17 -13.55 15.32
N GLU A 47 -10.32 -14.32 15.99
CA GLU A 47 -8.94 -14.56 15.54
C GLU A 47 -8.86 -15.11 14.10
N ILE A 48 -9.75 -16.04 13.75
CA ILE A 48 -9.83 -16.61 12.39
C ILE A 48 -10.22 -15.53 11.36
N GLN A 49 -11.15 -14.65 11.70
CA GLN A 49 -11.51 -13.54 10.82
C GLN A 49 -10.34 -12.57 10.67
N ARG A 50 -9.65 -12.23 11.76
CA ARG A 50 -8.47 -11.36 11.73
C ARG A 50 -7.38 -11.92 10.81
N LEU A 51 -7.09 -13.22 10.90
CA LEU A 51 -6.14 -13.90 10.01
C LEU A 51 -6.53 -13.79 8.53
N ARG A 52 -7.81 -13.95 8.20
CA ARG A 52 -8.31 -13.79 6.82
C ARG A 52 -8.20 -12.35 6.31
N TYR A 53 -8.41 -11.38 7.19
CA TYR A 53 -8.24 -9.97 6.85
C TYR A 53 -6.78 -9.59 6.69
N CYS A 54 -5.84 -10.21 7.41
CA CYS A 54 -4.40 -10.01 7.21
C CYS A 54 -3.97 -10.25 5.76
N SER A 55 -4.48 -11.30 5.10
CA SER A 55 -4.12 -11.56 3.69
C SER A 55 -4.64 -10.48 2.73
N GLN A 56 -5.81 -9.91 3.02
CA GLN A 56 -6.39 -8.83 2.21
C GLN A 56 -5.66 -7.50 2.43
N ILE A 57 -5.29 -7.20 3.68
CA ILE A 57 -4.46 -6.04 4.02
C ILE A 57 -3.09 -6.15 3.33
N TRP A 58 -2.48 -7.33 3.35
CA TRP A 58 -1.22 -7.59 2.66
C TRP A 58 -1.34 -7.37 1.15
N GLU A 59 -2.41 -7.83 0.52
CA GLU A 59 -2.66 -7.63 -0.92
C GLU A 59 -2.80 -6.14 -1.28
N LEU A 60 -3.54 -5.36 -0.47
CA LEU A 60 -3.67 -3.92 -0.66
C LEU A 60 -2.33 -3.19 -0.47
N ALA A 61 -1.58 -3.53 0.59
CA ALA A 61 -0.25 -2.97 0.84
C ALA A 61 0.73 -3.28 -0.30
N TYR A 62 0.68 -4.49 -0.85
CA TYR A 62 1.49 -4.88 -2.01
C TYR A 62 1.15 -4.05 -3.26
N ARG A 63 -0.14 -3.78 -3.51
CA ARG A 63 -0.57 -2.93 -4.62
C ARG A 63 -0.12 -1.47 -4.45
N ILE A 64 -0.17 -0.94 -3.23
CA ILE A 64 0.36 0.41 -2.92
C ILE A 64 1.87 0.45 -3.14
N GLN A 65 2.61 -0.53 -2.63
CA GLN A 65 4.05 -0.63 -2.88
C GLN A 65 4.34 -0.68 -4.39
N SER A 66 3.56 -1.44 -5.15
CA SER A 66 3.73 -1.57 -6.61
C SER A 66 3.42 -0.28 -7.37
N SER A 67 2.75 0.70 -6.75
CA SER A 67 2.51 2.03 -7.32
C SER A 67 3.67 3.02 -7.11
N ILE A 68 4.69 2.64 -6.33
CA ILE A 68 5.93 3.41 -6.22
C ILE A 68 6.71 3.21 -7.52
N GLY A 69 6.94 4.31 -8.24
CA GLY A 69 7.70 4.36 -9.47
C GLY A 69 9.19 4.49 -9.17
N TYR A 70 10.01 3.75 -9.89
CA TYR A 70 11.45 3.72 -9.71
C TYR A 70 12.12 3.63 -11.08
N SER A 71 13.32 4.18 -11.23
CA SER A 71 14.10 4.09 -12.46
C SER A 71 15.58 3.89 -12.15
N HIS A 72 16.32 3.33 -13.11
CA HIS A 72 17.78 3.31 -13.04
C HIS A 72 18.32 4.65 -13.49
N ASN A 73 19.16 5.28 -12.66
CA ASN A 73 19.91 6.47 -13.08
C ASN A 73 21.21 6.08 -13.83
N GLN A 74 21.94 7.08 -14.33
CA GLN A 74 23.18 6.88 -15.09
C GLN A 74 24.32 6.21 -14.28
N ASN A 75 24.18 6.13 -12.94
CA ASN A 75 25.11 5.50 -12.03
C ASN A 75 24.64 4.11 -11.58
N ASP A 76 23.62 3.56 -12.24
CA ASP A 76 23.02 2.26 -11.92
C ASP A 76 22.44 2.17 -10.50
N SER A 77 22.08 3.32 -9.90
CA SER A 77 21.34 3.33 -8.64
C SER A 77 19.84 3.46 -8.90
N PHE A 78 19.06 2.73 -8.10
CA PHE A 78 17.61 2.86 -8.09
C PHE A 78 17.23 4.23 -7.54
N GLU A 79 16.43 4.96 -8.31
CA GLU A 79 15.91 6.27 -7.94
C GLU A 79 14.38 6.21 -8.00
N ILE A 80 13.70 6.65 -6.94
CA ILE A 80 12.24 6.75 -6.91
C ILE A 80 11.86 7.99 -7.72
N THR A 81 10.99 7.83 -8.71
CA THR A 81 10.77 8.84 -9.75
C THR A 81 9.46 9.59 -9.64
N ASN A 82 8.53 9.09 -8.83
CA ASN A 82 7.17 9.60 -8.78
C ASN A 82 6.75 10.18 -7.42
N MET A 83 7.69 10.27 -6.49
CA MET A 83 7.45 10.74 -5.14
C MET A 83 8.75 11.26 -4.55
N ASP A 84 8.67 12.33 -3.78
CA ASP A 84 9.81 12.79 -2.99
C ASP A 84 10.05 11.86 -1.77
N GLU A 85 11.25 11.92 -1.21
CA GLU A 85 11.68 11.07 -0.10
C GLU A 85 10.83 11.32 1.16
N GLU A 86 10.41 12.56 1.42
CA GLU A 86 9.63 12.92 2.60
C GLU A 86 8.24 12.27 2.55
N LYS A 87 7.55 12.37 1.41
CA LYS A 87 6.23 11.78 1.21
C LYS A 87 6.26 10.25 1.25
N LEU A 88 7.35 9.65 0.77
CA LEU A 88 7.57 8.21 0.88
C LEU A 88 7.73 7.78 2.34
N ILE A 89 8.47 8.55 3.14
CA ILE A 89 8.62 8.32 4.58
C ILE A 89 7.26 8.43 5.27
N GLU A 90 6.46 9.46 4.96
CA GLU A 90 5.11 9.64 5.52
C GLU A 90 4.22 8.43 5.22
N ILE A 91 4.17 7.98 3.97
CA ILE A 91 3.39 6.80 3.57
C ILE A 91 3.88 5.54 4.29
N GLY A 92 5.20 5.36 4.40
CA GLY A 92 5.79 4.26 5.15
C GLY A 92 5.35 4.25 6.62
N GLN A 93 5.36 5.41 7.28
CA GLN A 93 4.94 5.56 8.67
C GLN A 93 3.45 5.27 8.86
N VAL A 94 2.60 5.75 7.94
CA VAL A 94 1.15 5.46 7.97
C VAL A 94 0.91 3.97 7.75
N LEU A 95 1.58 3.33 6.79
CA LEU A 95 1.46 1.88 6.53
C LEU A 95 1.86 1.04 7.74
N GLU A 96 2.98 1.38 8.39
CA GLU A 96 3.42 0.72 9.62
C GLU A 96 2.38 0.90 10.73
N TYR A 97 1.92 2.13 10.93
CA TYR A 97 0.93 2.47 11.95
C TYR A 97 -0.38 1.70 11.79
N ILE A 98 -0.98 1.73 10.58
CA ILE A 98 -2.26 1.06 10.35
C ILE A 98 -2.15 -0.47 10.49
N CYS A 99 -1.05 -1.06 10.02
CA CYS A 99 -0.81 -2.51 10.14
C CYS A 99 -0.62 -2.92 11.60
N LYS A 100 0.14 -2.14 12.37
CA LYS A 100 0.34 -2.36 13.81
C LYS A 100 -0.97 -2.21 14.58
N SER A 101 -1.75 -1.17 14.28
CA SER A 101 -3.06 -0.95 14.90
C SER A 101 -3.99 -2.13 14.66
N PHE A 102 -4.02 -2.64 13.42
CA PHE A 102 -4.78 -3.85 13.11
C PHE A 102 -4.27 -5.06 13.90
N ALA A 103 -2.96 -5.34 13.90
CA ALA A 103 -2.37 -6.46 14.63
C ALA A 103 -2.66 -6.41 16.15
N GLU A 104 -2.66 -5.21 16.72
CA GLU A 104 -2.87 -4.97 18.15
C GLU A 104 -4.34 -4.76 18.54
N ASN A 105 -5.28 -4.81 17.59
CA ASN A 105 -6.70 -4.52 17.81
C ASN A 105 -6.93 -3.15 18.47
N ARG A 106 -6.24 -2.12 17.98
CA ARG A 106 -6.38 -0.74 18.41
C ARG A 106 -7.16 0.05 17.35
N GLN A 107 -7.95 1.02 17.80
CA GLN A 107 -8.55 1.98 16.90
C GLN A 107 -7.47 2.88 16.30
N LEU A 108 -7.70 3.31 15.06
CA LEU A 108 -6.83 4.28 14.41
C LEU A 108 -7.09 5.66 15.00
N ASP A 109 -6.01 6.39 15.24
CA ASP A 109 -6.01 7.81 15.48
C ASP A 109 -6.06 8.51 14.12
N MET A 110 -7.26 8.94 13.73
CA MET A 110 -7.47 9.61 12.45
C MET A 110 -6.85 11.01 12.42
N ASP A 111 -6.61 11.65 13.58
CA ASP A 111 -5.94 12.94 13.63
C ASP A 111 -4.46 12.77 13.24
N PHE A 112 -3.78 11.74 13.79
CA PHE A 112 -2.43 11.37 13.37
C PHE A 112 -2.36 11.06 11.87
N ILE A 113 -3.33 10.31 11.32
CA ILE A 113 -3.33 9.99 9.89
C ILE A 113 -3.48 11.25 9.04
N ASN A 114 -4.40 12.14 9.39
CA ASN A 114 -4.63 13.40 8.66
C ASN A 114 -3.44 14.37 8.73
N GLU A 115 -2.63 14.32 9.79
CA GLU A 115 -1.39 15.11 9.89
C GLU A 115 -0.29 14.61 8.93
N MET A 116 -0.36 13.35 8.50
CA MET A 116 0.66 12.65 7.74
C MET A 116 0.33 12.46 6.25
N THR A 117 -0.93 12.66 5.84
CA THR A 117 -1.39 12.41 4.45
C THR A 117 -1.85 13.67 3.77
#